data_AF-A0A7Y7ED73-F1
#
_entry.id   AF-A0A7Y7ED73-F1
#
_cell.length_a   1.000
_cell.length_b   1.000
_cell.length_c   1.000
_cell.angle_alpha   90.00
_cell.angle_beta   90.00
_cell.angle_gamma   90.00
#
_symmetry.space_group_name_H-M   'P 1'
#
loop_
_entity.id
_entity.type
_entity.pdbx_description
1 polymer ?
#
loop_
_entity_poly.entity_id
_entity_poly.type
_entity_poly.pdbx_seq_one_letter_code
_entity_poly.pdbx_strand_id
1 'polypeptide(L)'
;MKQGVVYLIPNTISSDTQEEVIPQQVKNAILDTDVFFVEDLRTARRYVSSLKLGLTIEDLEFQILDKKTSFEQCFEIAQMALEGKNLGVISESGCPGV
;
A
#
# COMPACT_ATOMS: atom_id res chain seq x y z
N MET A 1 17.15 7.70 -15.23
CA MET A 1 16.79 6.75 -14.16
C MET A 1 15.37 6.27 -14.44
N LYS A 2 15.03 5.04 -14.05
CA LYS A 2 13.66 4.53 -14.19
C LYS A 2 12.83 5.08 -13.02
N GLN A 3 11.70 5.71 -13.30
CA GLN A 3 10.76 6.14 -12.26
C GLN A 3 10.10 4.90 -11.62
N GLY A 4 9.78 5.02 -10.34
CA GLY A 4 9.01 4.04 -9.59
C GLY A 4 7.54 4.04 -10.00
N VAL A 5 6.83 3.01 -9.58
CA VAL A 5 5.39 2.85 -9.85
C VAL A 5 4.61 3.17 -8.58
N VAL A 6 3.53 3.93 -8.72
CA VAL A 6 2.56 4.16 -7.64
C VAL A 6 1.38 3.21 -7.84
N TYR A 7 1.26 2.23 -6.95
CA TYR A 7 0.17 1.27 -6.94
C TYR A 7 -0.95 1.75 -6.01
N LEU A 8 -2.17 1.82 -6.54
CA LEU A 8 -3.38 2.00 -5.73
C LEU A 8 -3.91 0.61 -5.40
N ILE A 9 -3.74 0.21 -4.14
CA ILE A 9 -4.00 -1.15 -3.66
C ILE A 9 -5.38 -1.15 -2.99
N PRO A 10 -6.39 -1.82 -3.58
CA PRO A 10 -7.70 -1.90 -2.97
C PRO A 10 -7.63 -2.78 -1.71
N ASN A 11 -8.49 -2.48 -0.75
CA ASN A 11 -8.72 -3.31 0.42
C ASN A 11 -10.17 -3.82 0.44
N THR A 12 -10.40 -5.00 0.99
CA THR A 12 -11.73 -5.59 1.08
C THR A 12 -12.48 -5.03 2.28
N ILE A 13 -13.77 -4.76 2.10
CA ILE A 13 -14.66 -4.24 3.16
C ILE A 13 -15.05 -5.37 4.15
N SER A 14 -15.00 -6.64 3.72
CA SER A 14 -15.26 -7.81 4.55
C SER A 14 -13.96 -8.56 4.87
N SER A 15 -13.82 -9.01 6.11
CA SER A 15 -12.62 -9.65 6.66
C SER A 15 -12.40 -11.11 6.22
N ASP A 16 -13.41 -11.76 5.63
CA ASP A 16 -13.44 -13.24 5.60
C ASP A 16 -13.31 -13.85 4.19
N THR A 17 -13.10 -13.05 3.13
CA THR A 17 -12.98 -13.54 1.74
C THR A 17 -11.73 -13.05 1.00
N GLN A 18 -10.75 -12.49 1.71
CA GLN A 18 -9.57 -11.84 1.11
C GLN A 18 -8.73 -12.77 0.23
N GLU A 19 -8.53 -14.03 0.63
CA GLU A 19 -7.74 -14.99 -0.14
C GLU A 19 -8.44 -15.44 -1.44
N GLU A 20 -9.79 -15.49 -1.44
CA GLU A 20 -10.60 -15.98 -2.55
C GLU A 20 -10.94 -14.89 -3.58
N VAL A 21 -10.86 -13.61 -3.20
CA VAL A 21 -11.40 -12.49 -4.00
C VAL A 21 -10.33 -11.53 -4.53
N ILE A 22 -9.13 -11.49 -3.92
CA ILE A 22 -8.08 -10.55 -4.36
C ILE A 22 -7.40 -11.03 -5.67
N PRO A 23 -7.44 -10.22 -6.75
CA PRO A 23 -6.79 -10.57 -8.02
C PRO A 23 -5.27 -10.71 -7.89
N GLN A 24 -4.67 -11.56 -8.73
CA GLN A 24 -3.22 -11.79 -8.74
C GLN A 24 -2.42 -10.49 -8.97
N GLN A 25 -2.99 -9.54 -9.73
CA GLN A 25 -2.39 -8.24 -10.00
C GLN A 25 -2.17 -7.43 -8.70
N VAL A 26 -3.08 -7.52 -7.73
CA VAL A 26 -2.95 -6.84 -6.44
C VAL A 26 -1.85 -7.48 -5.61
N LYS A 27 -1.77 -8.81 -5.61
CA LYS A 27 -0.69 -9.54 -4.92
C LYS A 27 0.68 -9.16 -5.48
N ASN A 28 0.79 -9.08 -6.81
CA ASN A 28 2.03 -8.65 -7.47
C ASN A 28 2.37 -7.20 -7.13
N ALA A 29 1.39 -6.30 -7.11
CA ALA A 29 1.61 -4.91 -6.70
C ALA A 29 2.16 -4.80 -5.27
N ILE A 30 1.65 -5.60 -4.33
CA ILE A 30 2.15 -5.65 -2.95
C ILE A 30 3.58 -6.19 -2.90
N LEU A 31 3.90 -7.23 -3.66
CA LEU A 31 5.25 -7.80 -3.73
C LEU A 31 6.27 -6.84 -4.38
N ASP A 32 5.82 -6.02 -5.32
CA ASP A 32 6.66 -5.03 -6.01
C ASP A 32 6.80 -3.70 -5.24
N THR A 33 6.08 -3.51 -4.12
CA THR A 33 6.06 -2.25 -3.37
C THR A 33 7.23 -2.17 -2.39
N ASP A 34 7.96 -1.05 -2.42
CA ASP A 34 9.03 -0.74 -1.47
C ASP A 34 8.51 -0.04 -0.20
N VAL A 35 7.55 0.89 -0.36
CA VAL A 35 6.99 1.68 0.75
C VAL A 35 5.47 1.73 0.68
N PHE A 36 4.81 1.35 1.78
CA PHE A 36 3.36 1.38 1.91
C PHE A 36 2.88 2.66 2.60
N PHE A 37 1.96 3.37 1.95
CA PHE A 37 1.24 4.52 2.51
C PHE A 37 -0.17 4.09 2.91
N VAL A 38 -0.50 4.26 4.18
CA VAL A 38 -1.70 3.68 4.78
C VAL A 38 -2.36 4.66 5.74
N GLU A 39 -3.67 4.59 5.89
CA GLU A 39 -4.41 5.43 6.85
C GLU A 39 -4.24 4.92 8.30
N ASP A 40 -4.13 3.60 8.48
CA ASP A 40 -3.89 2.95 9.77
C ASP A 40 -2.90 1.78 9.63
N LEU A 41 -1.85 1.81 10.45
CA LEU A 41 -0.78 0.81 10.43
C LEU A 41 -1.27 -0.58 10.82
N ARG A 42 -2.21 -0.67 11.76
CA ARG A 42 -2.69 -1.95 12.32
C ARG A 42 -3.56 -2.67 11.29
N THR A 43 -4.48 -1.95 10.64
CA THR A 43 -5.37 -2.54 9.63
C THR A 43 -4.60 -2.94 8.37
N ALA A 44 -3.66 -2.11 7.92
CA ALA A 44 -2.84 -2.42 6.76
C ALA A 44 -1.90 -3.62 6.96
N ARG A 45 -1.21 -3.69 8.11
CA ARG A 45 -0.36 -4.85 8.43
C ARG A 45 -1.16 -6.14 8.48
N ARG A 46 -2.36 -6.10 9.08
CA ARG A 46 -3.26 -7.25 9.12
C ARG A 46 -3.69 -7.67 7.72
N TYR A 47 -3.98 -6.72 6.84
CA TYR A 47 -4.34 -6.98 5.45
C TYR A 47 -3.18 -7.61 4.66
N VAL A 48 -1.98 -7.04 4.71
CA VAL A 48 -0.84 -7.63 3.99
C VAL A 48 -0.50 -9.03 4.54
N SER A 49 -0.60 -9.22 5.85
CA SER A 49 -0.38 -10.52 6.50
C SER A 49 -1.42 -11.57 6.10
N SER A 50 -2.70 -11.20 5.99
CA SER A 50 -3.77 -12.15 5.65
C SER A 50 -3.67 -12.68 4.22
N LEU A 51 -2.97 -11.99 3.32
CA LEU A 51 -2.75 -12.44 1.95
C LEU A 51 -1.73 -13.59 1.82
N LYS A 52 -1.03 -13.94 2.90
CA LYS A 52 -0.06 -15.05 2.97
C LYS A 52 0.97 -15.05 1.83
N LEU A 53 1.50 -13.87 1.49
CA LEU A 53 2.45 -13.68 0.39
C LEU A 53 3.89 -14.09 0.72
N GLY A 54 4.15 -14.59 1.94
CA GLY A 54 5.50 -14.95 2.39
C GLY A 54 6.38 -13.76 2.80
N LEU A 55 5.79 -12.57 2.97
CA LEU A 55 6.47 -11.37 3.45
C LEU A 55 6.58 -11.37 4.98
N THR A 56 7.72 -10.95 5.51
CA THR A 56 7.90 -10.62 6.93
C THR A 56 7.38 -9.19 7.15
N ILE A 57 6.29 -9.03 7.91
CA ILE A 57 5.61 -7.72 8.05
C ILE A 57 6.49 -6.68 8.75
N GLU A 58 7.39 -7.14 9.62
CA GLU A 58 8.36 -6.31 10.34
C GLU A 58 9.42 -5.70 9.42
N ASP A 59 9.69 -6.32 8.26
CA ASP A 59 10.68 -5.85 7.29
C ASP A 59 10.08 -4.84 6.28
N LEU A 60 8.75 -4.68 6.27
CA LEU A 60 8.07 -3.77 5.35
C LEU A 60 8.07 -2.33 5.87
N GLU A 61 8.31 -1.38 4.98
CA GLU A 61 8.22 0.05 5.28
C GLU A 61 6.77 0.53 5.18
N PHE A 62 6.23 1.04 6.29
CA PHE A 62 4.90 1.65 6.34
C PHE A 62 4.99 3.11 6.81
N GLN A 63 4.29 4.00 6.12
CA GLN A 63 4.14 5.41 6.46
C GLN A 63 2.66 5.77 6.51
N ILE A 64 2.29 6.68 7.43
CA ILE A 64 0.92 7.16 7.53
C ILE A 64 0.67 8.22 6.45
N LEU A 65 -0.37 8.01 5.66
CA LEU A 65 -0.92 8.98 4.72
C LEU A 65 -2.40 9.18 5.05
N ASP A 66 -2.73 10.30 5.68
CA ASP A 66 -4.09 10.61 6.14
C ASP A 66 -4.47 12.07 5.80
N LYS A 67 -5.66 12.49 6.21
CA LYS A 67 -6.17 13.85 5.98
C LYS A 67 -5.35 14.97 6.64
N LYS A 68 -4.41 14.64 7.53
CA LYS A 68 -3.51 15.60 8.19
C LYS A 68 -2.18 15.71 7.46
N THR A 69 -1.91 14.85 6.48
CA THR A 69 -0.73 14.95 5.63
C THR A 69 -0.75 16.28 4.87
N SER A 70 0.31 17.06 5.03
CA SER A 70 0.43 18.36 4.37
C SER A 70 0.76 18.20 2.89
N PHE A 71 0.57 19.28 2.13
CA PHE A 71 0.90 19.30 0.71
C PHE A 71 2.41 19.10 0.47
N GLU A 72 3.25 19.63 1.35
CA GLU A 72 4.70 19.45 1.33
C GLU A 72 5.08 17.99 1.54
N GLN A 73 4.42 17.30 2.48
CA GLN A 73 4.63 15.87 2.70
C GLN A 73 4.21 15.04 1.48
N CYS A 74 3.13 15.42 0.78
CA CYS A 74 2.77 14.78 -0.48
C CYS A 74 3.84 14.92 -1.57
N PHE A 75 4.56 16.06 -1.61
CA PHE A 75 5.70 16.20 -2.53
C PHE A 75 6.86 15.29 -2.16
N GLU A 76 7.17 15.14 -0.89
CA GLU A 76 8.22 14.21 -0.43
C GLU A 76 7.86 12.76 -0.83
N ILE A 77 6.59 12.39 -0.73
CA ILE A 77 6.08 11.10 -1.20
C ILE A 77 6.27 10.95 -2.71
N ALA A 78 5.85 11.95 -3.49
CA ALA A 78 6.02 11.92 -4.94
C ALA A 78 7.50 11.85 -5.37
N GLN A 79 8.38 12.53 -4.63
CA GLN A 79 9.81 12.53 -4.86
C GLN A 79 10.42 11.13 -4.73
N MET A 80 9.97 10.33 -3.74
CA MET A 80 10.41 8.93 -3.59
C MET A 80 10.10 8.09 -4.84
N ALA A 81 8.92 8.28 -5.44
CA ALA A 81 8.57 7.60 -6.70
C ALA A 81 9.46 8.06 -7.86
N LEU A 82 9.74 9.37 -7.94
CA LEU A 82 10.62 9.92 -8.98
C LEU A 82 12.06 9.39 -8.86
N GLU A 83 12.50 9.06 -7.65
CA GLU A 83 13.81 8.46 -7.35
C GLU A 83 13.87 6.95 -7.62
N GLY A 84 12.75 6.34 -8.01
CA GLY A 84 12.70 4.95 -8.44
C GLY A 84 12.07 3.98 -7.45
N LYS A 85 11.60 4.45 -6.28
CA LYS A 85 10.89 3.60 -5.32
C LYS A 85 9.46 3.32 -5.78
N ASN A 86 9.05 2.06 -5.70
CA ASN A 86 7.66 1.67 -5.90
C ASN A 86 6.87 1.94 -4.62
N LEU A 87 5.77 2.69 -4.76
CA LEU A 87 4.93 3.11 -3.64
C LEU A 87 3.59 2.40 -3.71
N GLY A 88 3.10 1.88 -2.58
CA GLY A 88 1.79 1.24 -2.48
C GLY A 88 0.87 2.03 -1.57
N VAL A 89 -0.23 2.56 -2.10
CA VAL A 89 -1.24 3.26 -1.31
C VAL A 89 -2.38 2.28 -1.00
N ILE A 90 -2.60 1.97 0.28
CA ILE A 90 -3.69 1.09 0.73
C ILE A 90 -4.78 1.94 1.38
N SER A 91 -6.01 1.85 0.86
CA SER A 91 -7.19 2.51 1.44
C SER A 91 -7.91 1.59 2.44
N GLU A 92 -8.51 2.13 3.51
CA GLU A 92 -9.26 1.31 4.47
C GLU A 92 -10.60 0.77 3.94
N SER A 93 -11.17 1.33 2.87
CA SER A 93 -12.51 0.96 2.39
C SER A 93 -12.64 1.07 0.86
N GLY A 94 -12.22 0.02 0.15
CA GLY A 94 -12.47 -0.09 -1.29
C GLY A 94 -11.44 0.64 -2.15
N CYS A 95 -11.88 1.66 -2.90
CA CYS A 95 -11.10 2.30 -3.97
C CYS A 95 -10.24 3.45 -3.42
N PRO A 96 -8.90 3.39 -3.51
CA PRO A 96 -8.04 4.49 -3.10
C PRO A 96 -8.25 5.73 -3.98
N GLY A 97 -8.22 6.92 -3.37
CA GLY A 97 -8.21 8.20 -4.09
C GLY A 97 -9.57 8.71 -4.58
N VAL A 98 -10.68 8.21 -3.99
CA VAL A 98 -12.06 8.68 -4.23
C VAL A 98 -12.46 9.72 -3.19
#